data_AF-A0A2V8ULW0-F1
#
_entry.id   AF-A0A2V8ULW0-F1
#
_cell.length_a   1.000
_cell.length_b   1.000
_cell.length_c   1.000
_cell.angle_alpha   90.00
_cell.angle_beta   90.00
_cell.angle_gamma   90.00
#
_symmetry.space_group_name_H-M   'P 1'
#
loop_
_entity.id
_entity.type
_entity.pdbx_description
1 polymer ?
#
loop_
_entity_poly.entity_id
_entity_poly.type
_entity_poly.pdbx_seq_one_letter_code
_entity_poly.pdbx_strand_id
1 'polypeptide(L)'
;MFAIPAVVIAFLFLNLAPIEDMRSQDFYTGAGSIGASLRSLAESSFDHSGPLLNQHWVHRWTDVIAFGIAPLVLAAALVLGILRRNLVLILPGGAAAFSAIFLLLIHFVLDKPADRTGIYFPPLAGLALAGLAHEWRNVPGRMRVASMAAYILALIFILQYASECNTRHFLVWKYDADTRTIADRLAADRQENAPVTRIGGSWQLQPALRFYAYVGNWTWVELSTEPPAPGITRSCLQSEIRSSIN
;
A
#
# COMPACT_ATOMS: atom_id res chain seq x y z
N MET A 1 13.94 24.48 20.31
CA MET A 1 13.26 25.19 19.20
C MET A 1 13.24 24.42 17.87
N PHE A 2 14.07 23.40 17.66
CA PHE A 2 14.08 22.61 16.40
C PHE A 2 12.93 21.60 16.24
N ALA A 3 12.16 21.33 17.30
CA ALA A 3 11.05 20.37 17.24
C ALA A 3 9.91 20.82 16.32
N ILE A 4 9.56 22.12 16.33
CA ILE A 4 8.43 22.63 15.53
C ILE A 4 8.71 22.49 14.02
N PRO A 5 9.87 22.95 13.48
CA PRO A 5 10.19 22.74 12.07
C PRO A 5 10.23 21.26 11.67
N ALA A 6 10.85 20.39 12.47
CA ALA A 6 10.91 18.96 12.19
C ALA A 6 9.52 18.32 12.13
N VAL A 7 8.64 18.74 13.04
CA VAL A 7 7.25 18.29 13.10
C VAL A 7 6.43 18.77 11.90
N VAL A 8 6.60 20.04 11.50
CA VAL A 8 5.93 20.59 10.31
C VAL A 8 6.43 19.89 9.06
N ILE A 9 7.74 19.66 8.93
CA ILE A 9 8.32 18.93 7.79
C ILE A 9 7.79 17.50 7.75
N ALA A 10 7.75 16.78 8.88
CA ALA A 10 7.20 15.43 8.91
C ALA A 10 5.71 15.41 8.53
N PHE A 11 4.92 16.36 9.05
CA PHE A 11 3.51 16.50 8.69
C PHE A 11 3.33 16.81 7.20
N LEU A 12 4.09 17.76 6.66
CA LEU A 12 4.04 18.12 5.25
C LEU A 12 4.50 16.96 4.37
N PHE A 13 5.60 16.29 4.71
CA PHE A 13 6.11 15.15 3.98
C PHE A 13 5.09 14.00 3.92
N LEU A 14 4.49 13.64 5.06
CA LEU A 14 3.48 12.58 5.11
C LEU A 14 2.24 12.89 4.26
N ASN A 15 1.92 14.17 4.05
CA ASN A 15 0.73 14.59 3.33
C ASN A 15 0.98 15.00 1.87
N LEU A 16 2.14 15.59 1.57
CA LEU A 16 2.51 16.11 0.24
C LEU A 16 3.26 15.09 -0.60
N ALA A 17 4.09 14.22 0.01
CA ALA A 17 4.84 13.21 -0.75
C ALA A 17 3.94 12.33 -1.63
N PRO A 18 2.73 11.92 -1.19
CA PRO A 18 1.82 11.18 -2.06
C PRO A 18 1.29 11.99 -3.26
N ILE A 19 1.26 13.32 -3.18
CA ILE A 19 0.60 14.21 -4.14
C ILE A 19 1.54 14.60 -5.28
N GLU A 20 2.83 14.79 -5.01
CA GLU A 20 3.79 15.33 -5.98
C GLU A 20 3.87 14.53 -7.29
N ASP A 21 3.61 13.22 -7.23
CA ASP A 21 3.68 12.32 -8.39
C ASP A 21 2.32 11.94 -9.00
N MET A 22 1.19 12.52 -8.53
CA MET A 22 -0.14 12.15 -9.02
C MET A 22 -0.44 12.79 -10.38
N ARG A 23 -0.54 11.98 -11.44
CA ARG A 23 -1.11 12.42 -12.73
C ARG A 23 -2.56 11.95 -12.83
N SER A 24 -3.41 12.73 -13.52
CA SER A 24 -4.83 12.37 -13.73
C SER A 24 -5.00 11.01 -14.42
N GLN A 25 -4.04 10.62 -15.24
CA GLN A 25 -4.00 9.32 -15.91
C GLN A 25 -3.74 8.15 -14.95
N ASP A 26 -3.20 8.35 -13.75
CA ASP A 26 -2.85 7.26 -12.83
C ASP A 26 -4.05 6.72 -12.04
N PHE A 27 -5.22 7.36 -12.16
CA PHE A 27 -6.47 6.97 -11.49
C PHE A 27 -7.29 6.02 -12.37
N TYR A 28 -6.81 4.79 -12.57
CA TYR A 28 -7.47 3.82 -13.45
C TYR A 28 -8.63 3.06 -12.80
N THR A 29 -8.72 3.01 -11.46
CA THR A 29 -9.74 2.23 -10.75
C THR A 29 -10.32 3.03 -9.60
N GLY A 30 -11.61 3.36 -9.75
CA GLY A 30 -12.35 4.13 -8.77
C GLY A 30 -13.15 3.32 -7.78
N ALA A 31 -13.04 3.62 -6.49
CA ALA A 31 -13.96 3.10 -5.47
C ALA A 31 -15.39 3.65 -5.68
N GLY A 32 -16.38 2.75 -5.74
CA GLY A 32 -17.78 3.11 -6.00
C GLY A 32 -18.47 3.88 -4.88
N SER A 33 -17.87 3.97 -3.69
CA SER A 33 -18.41 4.69 -2.52
C SER A 33 -17.30 5.15 -1.58
N ILE A 34 -17.62 6.09 -0.68
CA ILE A 34 -16.71 6.52 0.41
C ILE A 34 -16.33 5.33 1.29
N GLY A 35 -17.29 4.45 1.60
CA GLY A 35 -17.04 3.23 2.36
C GLY A 35 -16.06 2.29 1.64
N ALA A 36 -16.22 2.10 0.33
CA ALA A 36 -15.26 1.33 -0.46
C ALA A 36 -13.88 1.99 -0.49
N SER A 37 -13.82 3.32 -0.54
CA SER A 37 -12.55 4.08 -0.51
C SER A 37 -11.85 3.91 0.84
N LEU A 38 -12.56 4.04 1.95
CA LEU A 38 -12.00 3.83 3.29
C LEU A 38 -11.57 2.37 3.51
N ARG A 39 -12.35 1.42 2.99
CA ARG A 39 -12.02 0.00 3.05
C ARG A 39 -10.74 -0.29 2.28
N SER A 40 -10.56 0.25 1.07
CA SER A 40 -9.34 0.03 0.27
C SER A 40 -8.09 0.57 0.97
N LEU A 41 -8.21 1.64 1.79
CA LEU A 41 -7.09 2.10 2.62
C LEU A 41 -6.64 1.04 3.62
N ALA A 42 -7.59 0.40 4.30
CA ALA A 42 -7.29 -0.63 5.28
C ALA A 42 -6.84 -1.92 4.61
N GLU A 43 -7.49 -2.36 3.53
CA GLU A 43 -7.10 -3.52 2.74
C GLU A 43 -5.65 -3.39 2.25
N SER A 44 -5.24 -2.21 1.76
CA SER A 44 -3.85 -1.98 1.34
C SER A 44 -2.81 -2.20 2.45
N SER A 45 -3.22 -2.09 3.72
CA SER A 45 -2.35 -2.24 4.89
C SER A 45 -2.53 -3.56 5.66
N PHE A 46 -3.34 -4.48 5.15
CA PHE A 46 -3.54 -5.81 5.76
C PHE A 46 -3.48 -6.95 4.72
N ASP A 47 -3.79 -6.68 3.45
CA ASP A 47 -3.78 -7.65 2.35
C ASP A 47 -2.51 -7.56 1.48
N HIS A 48 -1.52 -6.74 1.87
CA HIS A 48 -0.30 -6.61 1.07
C HIS A 48 0.53 -7.89 1.08
N SER A 49 0.93 -8.34 2.27
CA SER A 49 1.78 -9.50 2.48
C SER A 49 1.67 -10.02 3.93
N GLY A 50 2.36 -11.11 4.26
CA GLY A 50 2.42 -11.63 5.63
C GLY A 50 1.69 -12.97 5.85
N PRO A 51 1.83 -13.56 7.03
CA PRO A 51 1.34 -14.92 7.33
C PRO A 51 -0.19 -15.01 7.42
N LEU A 52 -0.86 -13.87 7.54
CA LEU A 52 -2.32 -13.78 7.63
C LEU A 52 -3.00 -13.62 6.27
N LEU A 53 -2.22 -13.51 5.19
CA LEU A 53 -2.74 -13.41 3.83
C LEU A 53 -3.64 -14.62 3.52
N ASN A 54 -4.81 -14.37 2.94
CA ASN A 54 -5.86 -15.35 2.57
C ASN A 54 -6.71 -15.92 3.73
N GLN A 55 -6.56 -15.40 4.95
CA GLN A 55 -7.43 -15.82 6.06
C GLN A 55 -8.78 -15.10 5.97
N HIS A 56 -9.87 -15.84 5.77
CA HIS A 56 -11.24 -15.30 5.61
C HIS A 56 -11.70 -14.37 6.76
N TRP A 57 -11.16 -14.56 7.97
CA TRP A 57 -11.48 -13.73 9.13
C TRP A 57 -10.78 -12.36 9.08
N VAL A 58 -9.67 -12.23 8.35
CA VAL A 58 -8.90 -10.99 8.24
C VAL A 58 -9.72 -9.87 7.61
N HIS A 59 -10.54 -10.16 6.60
CA HIS A 59 -11.42 -9.14 6.00
C HIS A 59 -12.43 -8.55 7.02
N ARG A 60 -13.01 -9.39 7.89
CA ARG A 60 -13.92 -8.90 8.95
C ARG A 60 -13.17 -8.05 9.98
N TRP A 61 -11.97 -8.46 10.35
CA TRP A 61 -11.13 -7.71 11.28
C TRP A 61 -10.65 -6.39 10.70
N THR A 62 -10.33 -6.38 9.40
CA THR A 62 -9.95 -5.19 8.65
C THR A 62 -11.05 -4.14 8.72
N ASP A 63 -12.31 -4.53 8.48
CA ASP A 63 -13.46 -3.63 8.63
C ASP A 63 -13.62 -3.09 10.05
N VAL A 64 -13.49 -3.95 11.07
CA VAL A 64 -13.59 -3.52 12.48
C VAL A 64 -12.48 -2.53 12.86
N ILE A 65 -11.27 -2.75 12.37
CA ILE A 65 -10.15 -1.84 12.61
C ILE A 65 -10.36 -0.53 11.84
N ALA A 66 -10.69 -0.61 10.55
CA ALA A 66 -10.83 0.51 9.64
C ALA A 66 -11.96 1.47 10.03
N PHE A 67 -13.12 0.92 10.37
CA PHE A 67 -14.34 1.70 10.65
C PHE A 67 -14.65 1.85 12.14
N GLY A 68 -13.98 1.09 13.00
CA GLY A 68 -14.21 1.10 14.44
C GLY A 68 -12.98 1.59 15.21
N ILE A 69 -12.01 0.71 15.41
CA ILE A 69 -10.94 0.91 16.41
C ILE A 69 -10.04 2.08 16.02
N ALA A 70 -9.52 2.11 14.79
CA ALA A 70 -8.53 3.12 14.40
C ALA A 70 -9.12 4.55 14.36
N PRO A 71 -10.31 4.82 13.79
CA PRO A 71 -10.93 6.14 13.86
C PRO A 71 -11.17 6.62 15.28
N LEU A 72 -11.64 5.75 16.18
CA LEU A 72 -11.88 6.10 17.58
C LEU A 72 -10.57 6.42 18.32
N VAL A 73 -9.52 5.63 18.10
CA VAL A 73 -8.19 5.87 18.67
C VAL A 73 -7.61 7.21 18.17
N LEU A 74 -7.67 7.46 16.86
CA LEU A 74 -7.12 8.66 16.25
C LEU A 74 -7.90 9.92 16.68
N ALA A 75 -9.23 9.83 16.77
CA ALA A 75 -10.06 10.90 17.29
C ALA A 75 -9.78 11.18 18.78
N ALA A 76 -9.67 10.13 19.60
CA ALA A 76 -9.31 10.27 21.02
C ALA A 76 -7.93 10.89 21.20
N ALA A 77 -6.94 10.44 20.42
CA ALA A 77 -5.60 11.02 20.42
C ALA A 77 -5.64 12.49 20.00
N LEU A 78 -6.35 12.85 18.93
CA LEU A 78 -6.45 14.23 18.48
C LEU A 78 -7.11 15.13 19.54
N VAL A 79 -8.25 14.72 20.09
CA VAL A 79 -8.98 15.48 21.11
C VAL A 79 -8.15 15.64 22.38
N LEU A 80 -7.59 14.56 22.92
CA LEU A 80 -6.74 14.61 24.12
C LEU A 80 -5.46 15.40 23.86
N GLY A 81 -4.87 15.26 22.67
CA GLY A 81 -3.71 16.00 22.22
C GLY A 81 -3.97 17.51 22.22
N ILE A 82 -5.09 17.97 21.66
CA ILE A 82 -5.50 19.38 21.65
C ILE A 82 -5.72 19.88 23.08
N LEU A 83 -6.49 19.14 23.88
CA LEU A 83 -6.82 19.53 25.27
C LEU A 83 -5.58 19.61 26.17
N ARG A 84 -4.61 18.71 25.98
CA ARG A 84 -3.37 18.63 26.76
C ARG A 84 -2.20 19.39 26.12
N ARG A 85 -2.40 19.96 24.92
CA ARG A 85 -1.34 20.55 24.09
C ARG A 85 -0.15 19.60 23.86
N ASN A 86 -0.43 18.30 23.72
CA ASN A 86 0.60 17.28 23.50
C ASN A 86 0.77 16.99 22.00
N LEU A 87 1.90 17.44 21.44
CA LEU A 87 2.24 17.23 20.02
C LEU A 87 2.36 15.75 19.63
N VAL A 88 2.77 14.87 20.54
CA VAL A 88 2.89 13.43 20.27
C VAL A 88 1.53 12.81 19.93
N LEU A 89 0.45 13.35 20.48
CA LEU A 89 -0.91 12.92 20.19
C LEU A 89 -1.53 13.68 19.01
N ILE A 90 -1.27 14.98 18.93
CA ILE A 90 -1.79 15.84 17.85
C ILE A 90 -1.26 15.38 16.49
N LEU A 91 0.00 14.96 16.40
CA LEU A 91 0.59 14.62 15.10
C LEU A 91 -0.03 13.41 14.41
N PRO A 92 -0.11 12.23 15.04
CA PRO A 92 -0.73 11.09 14.39
C PRO A 92 -2.22 11.32 14.15
N GLY A 93 -2.94 11.88 15.12
CA GLY A 93 -4.38 12.17 14.99
C GLY A 93 -4.67 13.23 13.93
N GLY A 94 -3.87 14.29 13.88
CA GLY A 94 -3.99 15.39 12.92
C GLY A 94 -3.59 14.99 11.52
N ALA A 95 -2.52 14.21 11.34
CA ALA A 95 -2.12 13.66 10.05
C ALA A 95 -3.20 12.73 9.50
N ALA A 96 -3.77 11.86 10.34
CA ALA A 96 -4.86 10.98 9.91
C ALA A 96 -6.14 11.77 9.58
N ALA A 97 -6.52 12.76 10.38
CA ALA A 97 -7.67 13.62 10.11
C ALA A 97 -7.50 14.42 8.82
N PHE A 98 -6.31 15.00 8.60
CA PHE A 98 -5.99 15.70 7.35
C PHE A 98 -6.06 14.74 6.16
N SER A 99 -5.43 13.57 6.24
CA SER A 99 -5.48 12.56 5.17
C SER A 99 -6.91 12.13 4.84
N ALA A 100 -7.76 11.92 5.85
CA ALA A 100 -9.17 11.58 5.67
C ALA A 100 -9.97 12.72 4.99
N ILE A 101 -9.78 13.97 5.43
CA ILE A 101 -10.42 15.14 4.81
C ILE A 101 -9.93 15.30 3.37
N PHE A 102 -8.62 15.16 3.14
CA PHE A 102 -8.01 15.28 1.83
C PHE A 102 -8.54 14.22 0.86
N LEU A 103 -8.64 12.97 1.32
CA LEU A 103 -9.28 11.89 0.57
C LEU A 103 -10.72 12.19 0.21
N LEU A 104 -11.50 12.70 1.16
CA LEU A 104 -12.88 13.09 0.93
C LEU A 104 -12.96 14.23 -0.10
N LEU A 105 -12.09 15.23 -0.03
CA LEU A 105 -12.01 16.30 -1.03
C LEU A 105 -11.64 15.76 -2.41
N ILE A 106 -10.64 14.89 -2.52
CA ILE A 106 -10.28 14.32 -3.81
C ILE A 106 -11.42 13.45 -4.35
N HIS A 107 -12.12 12.69 -3.52
CA HIS A 107 -13.29 11.90 -3.95
C HIS A 107 -14.36 12.75 -4.64
N PHE A 108 -14.49 14.03 -4.29
CA PHE A 108 -15.42 14.95 -4.94
C PHE A 108 -14.85 15.67 -6.17
N VAL A 109 -13.53 15.80 -6.29
CA VAL A 109 -12.87 16.57 -7.36
C VAL A 109 -12.36 15.68 -8.50
N LEU A 110 -11.85 14.51 -8.18
CA LEU A 110 -11.29 13.55 -9.14
C LEU A 110 -12.12 12.26 -9.12
N ASP A 111 -12.08 11.52 -10.23
CA ASP A 111 -12.64 10.17 -10.29
C ASP A 111 -11.82 9.23 -9.40
N LYS A 112 -12.19 9.21 -8.11
CA LYS A 112 -12.05 8.11 -7.15
C LYS A 112 -10.62 7.53 -7.06
N PRO A 113 -9.66 8.21 -6.42
CA PRO A 113 -8.36 7.59 -6.16
C PRO A 113 -8.48 6.38 -5.24
N ALA A 114 -7.96 5.25 -5.69
CA ALA A 114 -7.74 4.07 -4.88
C ALA A 114 -6.27 3.97 -4.42
N ASP A 115 -6.05 3.30 -3.29
CA ASP A 115 -4.80 2.62 -2.90
C ASP A 115 -3.56 3.41 -2.46
N ARG A 116 -3.53 4.76 -2.51
CA ARG A 116 -2.27 5.51 -2.24
C ARG A 116 -2.15 6.27 -0.92
N THR A 117 -3.26 6.61 -0.27
CA THR A 117 -3.25 7.42 0.97
C THR A 117 -3.42 6.58 2.24
N GLY A 118 -3.76 5.29 2.09
CA GLY A 118 -4.09 4.38 3.19
C GLY A 118 -2.89 3.81 3.92
N ILE A 119 -1.72 3.82 3.28
CA ILE A 119 -0.49 3.16 3.74
C ILE A 119 -0.06 3.68 5.14
N TYR A 120 -0.40 4.93 5.48
CA TYR A 120 -0.01 5.51 6.76
C TYR A 120 -1.01 5.23 7.89
N PHE A 121 -2.18 4.68 7.61
CA PHE A 121 -3.26 4.64 8.59
C PHE A 121 -2.96 3.74 9.82
N PRO A 122 -2.51 2.47 9.67
CA PRO A 122 -2.14 1.67 10.84
C PRO A 122 -0.90 2.18 11.59
N PRO A 123 0.20 2.63 10.93
CA PRO A 123 1.31 3.26 11.63
C PRO A 123 0.90 4.48 12.47
N LEU A 124 0.05 5.36 11.92
CA LEU A 124 -0.47 6.51 12.65
C LEU A 124 -1.34 6.09 13.84
N ALA A 125 -2.18 5.08 13.67
CA ALA A 125 -2.99 4.51 14.76
C ALA A 125 -2.11 3.87 15.85
N GLY A 126 -1.04 3.16 15.48
CA GLY A 126 -0.06 2.58 16.42
C GLY A 126 0.68 3.65 17.22
N LEU A 127 1.11 4.74 16.57
CA LEU A 127 1.72 5.90 17.24
C LEU A 127 0.73 6.59 18.19
N ALA A 128 -0.52 6.78 17.76
CA ALA A 128 -1.58 7.33 18.59
C ALA A 128 -1.84 6.48 19.84
N LEU A 129 -1.91 5.15 19.68
CA LEU A 129 -2.04 4.21 20.80
C LEU A 129 -0.85 4.31 21.77
N ALA A 130 0.38 4.35 21.27
CA ALA A 130 1.57 4.48 22.11
C ALA A 130 1.57 5.80 22.90
N GLY A 131 1.15 6.90 22.26
CA GLY A 131 0.99 8.20 22.91
C GLY A 131 -0.10 8.19 23.99
N LEU A 132 -1.27 7.62 23.70
CA LEU A 132 -2.37 7.49 24.66
C LEU A 132 -1.97 6.61 25.86
N ALA A 133 -1.30 5.48 25.58
CA ALA A 133 -0.77 4.59 26.60
C ALA A 133 0.20 5.32 27.53
N HIS A 134 1.07 6.17 26.97
CA HIS A 134 2.02 6.97 27.73
C HIS A 134 1.34 7.96 28.68
N GLU A 135 0.28 8.64 28.24
CA GLU A 135 -0.50 9.56 29.08
C GLU A 135 -1.19 8.83 30.25
N TRP A 136 -1.72 7.63 30.00
CA TRP A 136 -2.50 6.89 30.99
C TRP A 136 -1.67 6.06 31.96
N ARG A 137 -0.36 5.86 31.72
CA ARG A 137 0.49 4.93 32.49
C ARG A 137 0.61 5.25 33.98
N ASN A 138 0.49 6.53 34.34
CA ASN A 138 0.63 7.01 35.71
C ASN A 138 -0.71 7.18 36.44
N VAL A 139 -1.84 6.96 35.74
CA VAL A 139 -3.18 7.10 36.34
C VAL A 139 -3.57 5.76 36.99
N PRO A 140 -3.79 5.70 38.31
CA PRO A 140 -4.09 4.46 39.00
C PRO A 140 -5.45 3.86 38.59
N GLY A 141 -5.64 2.57 38.88
CA GLY A 141 -6.90 1.86 38.65
C GLY A 141 -7.12 1.45 37.20
N ARG A 142 -8.35 1.61 36.69
CA ARG A 142 -8.77 1.12 35.36
C ARG A 142 -7.97 1.75 34.21
N MET A 143 -7.49 2.97 34.38
CA MET A 143 -6.70 3.67 33.36
C MET A 143 -5.32 3.06 33.15
N ARG A 144 -4.69 2.53 34.20
CA ARG A 144 -3.43 1.78 34.07
C ARG A 144 -3.59 0.50 33.26
N VAL A 145 -4.72 -0.20 33.44
CA VAL A 145 -5.05 -1.39 32.65
C VAL A 145 -5.29 -1.00 31.19
N ALA A 146 -6.02 0.08 30.93
CA ALA A 146 -6.23 0.62 29.59
C ALA A 146 -4.91 1.03 28.91
N SER A 147 -3.99 1.65 29.65
CA SER A 147 -2.63 1.97 29.17
C SER A 147 -1.88 0.72 28.71
N MET A 148 -1.89 -0.33 29.52
CA MET A 148 -1.21 -1.59 29.17
C MET A 148 -1.85 -2.27 27.95
N ALA A 149 -3.18 -2.28 27.86
CA ALA A 149 -3.89 -2.77 26.69
C ALA A 149 -3.55 -1.96 25.42
N ALA A 150 -3.46 -0.63 25.53
CA ALA A 150 -3.06 0.24 24.42
C ALA A 150 -1.61 -0.01 23.98
N TYR A 151 -0.67 -0.24 24.89
CA TYR A 151 0.71 -0.64 24.54
C TYR A 151 0.75 -1.98 23.81
N ILE A 152 0.00 -2.98 24.28
CA ILE A 152 -0.08 -4.28 23.63
C ILE A 152 -0.64 -4.14 22.21
N LEU A 153 -1.71 -3.36 22.05
CA LEU A 153 -2.31 -3.14 20.74
C LEU A 153 -1.38 -2.36 19.80
N ALA A 154 -0.67 -1.36 20.29
CA ALA A 154 0.35 -0.64 19.52
C ALA A 154 1.47 -1.60 19.05
N LEU A 155 1.92 -2.50 19.93
CA LEU A 155 2.92 -3.51 19.59
C LEU A 155 2.40 -4.48 18.51
N ILE A 156 1.14 -4.91 18.60
CA ILE A 156 0.52 -5.76 17.57
C ILE A 156 0.52 -5.06 16.21
N PHE A 157 0.18 -3.76 16.15
CA PHE A 157 0.21 -3.00 14.90
C PHE A 157 1.62 -2.87 14.33
N ILE A 158 2.62 -2.63 15.19
CA ILE A 158 4.03 -2.58 14.76
C ILE A 158 4.48 -3.93 14.22
N LEU A 159 4.17 -5.03 14.89
CA LEU A 159 4.55 -6.37 14.45
C LEU A 159 3.84 -6.76 13.14
N GLN A 160 2.57 -6.41 12.98
CA GLN A 160 1.84 -6.60 11.73
C GLN A 160 2.53 -5.87 10.59
N TYR A 161 2.80 -4.57 10.77
CA TYR A 161 3.48 -3.76 9.74
C TYR A 161 4.91 -4.24 9.44
N ALA A 162 5.64 -4.66 10.48
CA ALA A 162 6.96 -5.26 10.30
C ALA A 162 6.89 -6.58 9.51
N SER A 163 5.84 -7.37 9.70
CA SER A 163 5.61 -8.61 8.94
C SER A 163 5.23 -8.35 7.48
N GLU A 164 4.65 -7.18 7.19
CA GLU A 164 4.30 -6.72 5.85
C GLU A 164 5.42 -5.99 5.13
N CYS A 165 6.54 -5.72 5.80
CA CYS A 165 7.70 -5.07 5.24
C CYS A 165 8.38 -5.98 4.21
N ASN A 166 7.85 -5.97 2.99
CA ASN A 166 8.35 -6.73 1.87
C ASN A 166 9.07 -5.82 0.88
N THR A 167 10.39 -5.94 0.81
CA THR A 167 11.22 -5.18 -0.13
C THR A 167 11.34 -5.85 -1.50
N ARG A 168 10.73 -7.02 -1.70
CA ARG A 168 10.86 -7.80 -2.94
C ARG A 168 9.89 -7.38 -4.03
N HIS A 169 8.71 -6.86 -3.67
CA HIS A 169 7.69 -6.45 -4.64
C HIS A 169 6.81 -5.32 -4.12
N PHE A 170 6.26 -4.54 -5.04
CA PHE A 170 5.28 -3.50 -4.74
C PHE A 170 3.87 -4.08 -4.62
N LEU A 171 3.00 -3.46 -3.79
CA LEU A 171 1.59 -3.85 -3.61
C LEU A 171 0.84 -3.94 -4.94
N VAL A 172 0.95 -2.87 -5.73
CA VAL A 172 0.25 -2.74 -7.01
C VAL A 172 0.93 -3.57 -8.10
N TRP A 173 2.23 -3.85 -7.96
CA TRP A 173 3.05 -4.47 -9.01
C TRP A 173 3.77 -5.73 -8.53
N LYS A 174 3.01 -6.69 -7.97
CA LYS A 174 3.56 -7.99 -7.53
C LYS A 174 4.27 -8.75 -8.65
N TYR A 175 3.83 -8.54 -9.89
CA TYR A 175 4.37 -9.20 -11.09
C TYR A 175 5.79 -8.79 -11.44
N ASP A 176 6.26 -7.62 -11.01
CA ASP A 176 7.57 -7.12 -11.41
C ASP A 176 8.72 -7.96 -10.81
N ALA A 177 8.52 -8.53 -9.61
CA ALA A 177 9.56 -9.28 -8.90
C ALA A 177 10.12 -10.47 -9.68
N ASP A 178 9.25 -11.23 -10.37
CA ASP A 178 9.66 -12.39 -11.15
C ASP A 178 9.92 -12.04 -12.62
N THR A 179 9.52 -10.84 -13.07
CA THR A 179 9.69 -10.46 -14.48
C THR A 179 11.17 -10.36 -14.84
N ARG A 180 12.04 -9.96 -13.91
CA ARG A 180 13.50 -10.02 -14.09
C ARG A 180 13.98 -11.44 -14.41
N THR A 181 13.56 -12.41 -13.60
CA THR A 181 13.95 -13.82 -13.80
C THR A 181 13.45 -14.36 -15.13
N ILE A 182 12.23 -13.99 -15.54
CA ILE A 182 11.67 -14.35 -16.84
C ILE A 182 12.51 -13.72 -17.97
N ALA A 183 12.83 -12.43 -17.83
CA ALA A 183 13.65 -11.70 -18.79
C ALA A 183 15.05 -12.31 -18.93
N ASP A 184 15.72 -12.59 -17.81
CA ASP A 184 17.05 -13.20 -17.79
C ASP A 184 17.04 -14.59 -18.44
N ARG A 185 15.99 -15.39 -18.19
CA ARG A 185 15.81 -16.70 -18.85
C ARG A 185 15.55 -16.57 -20.36
N LEU A 186 14.73 -15.61 -20.77
CA LEU A 186 14.49 -15.34 -22.20
C LEU A 186 15.79 -14.97 -22.92
N ALA A 187 16.64 -14.15 -22.29
CA ALA A 187 17.94 -13.80 -22.83
C ALA A 187 18.91 -14.99 -22.86
N ALA A 188 18.93 -15.81 -21.80
CA ALA A 188 19.81 -16.98 -21.72
C ALA A 188 19.43 -18.11 -22.69
N ASP A 189 18.13 -18.31 -22.95
CA ASP A 189 17.62 -19.30 -23.88
C ASP A 189 17.81 -18.91 -25.37
N ARG A 190 18.31 -17.70 -25.64
CA ARG A 190 18.55 -17.23 -27.00
C ARG A 190 19.64 -18.07 -27.65
N GLN A 191 19.34 -18.60 -28.84
CA GLN A 191 20.39 -19.09 -29.74
C GLN A 191 20.97 -17.92 -30.53
N GLU A 192 22.29 -17.87 -30.68
CA GLU A 192 23.04 -16.74 -31.26
C GLU A 192 22.51 -16.32 -32.65
N ASN A 193 22.00 -17.29 -33.43
CA ASN A 193 21.47 -17.12 -34.79
C ASN A 193 19.95 -17.33 -34.92
N ALA A 194 19.19 -17.31 -33.82
CA ALA A 194 17.74 -17.43 -33.89
C ALA A 194 17.09 -16.22 -34.60
N PRO A 195 16.00 -16.43 -35.36
CA PRO A 195 15.22 -15.32 -35.90
C PRO A 195 14.60 -14.47 -34.78
N VAL A 196 14.14 -13.26 -35.15
CA VAL A 196 13.43 -12.37 -34.22
C VAL A 196 12.28 -13.14 -33.57
N THR A 197 12.31 -13.20 -32.25
CA THR A 197 11.35 -13.95 -31.45
C THR A 197 10.20 -13.01 -31.08
N ARG A 198 8.98 -13.33 -31.53
CA ARG A 198 7.79 -12.65 -31.04
C ARG A 198 7.40 -13.19 -29.68
N ILE A 199 7.41 -12.30 -28.69
CA ILE A 199 7.04 -12.61 -27.31
C ILE A 199 5.69 -11.97 -27.03
N GLY A 200 4.68 -12.80 -26.83
CA GLY A 200 3.38 -12.40 -26.29
C GLY A 200 3.39 -12.51 -24.78
N GLY A 201 2.74 -11.59 -24.09
CA GLY A 201 2.61 -11.64 -22.63
C GLY A 201 1.27 -11.09 -22.18
N SER A 202 0.87 -11.39 -20.95
CA SER A 202 -0.23 -10.68 -20.33
C SER A 202 0.11 -9.18 -20.24
N TRP A 203 -0.90 -8.32 -20.33
CA TRP A 203 -0.70 -6.87 -20.35
C TRP A 203 0.06 -6.37 -19.12
N GLN A 204 -0.02 -7.07 -17.99
CA GLN A 204 0.69 -6.74 -16.75
C GLN A 204 2.21 -6.93 -16.84
N LEU A 205 2.68 -7.93 -17.62
CA LEU A 205 4.10 -8.24 -17.78
C LEU A 205 4.77 -7.41 -18.87
N GLN A 206 3.98 -6.90 -19.82
CA GLN A 206 4.50 -6.24 -21.00
C GLN A 206 5.35 -4.99 -20.71
N PRO A 207 4.97 -4.08 -19.78
CA PRO A 207 5.78 -2.92 -19.44
C PRO A 207 7.16 -3.30 -18.89
N ALA A 208 7.20 -4.29 -17.98
CA ALA A 208 8.43 -4.76 -17.38
C ALA A 208 9.33 -5.48 -18.41
N LEU A 209 8.77 -6.33 -19.28
CA LEU A 209 9.53 -6.94 -20.37
C LEU A 209 10.09 -5.91 -21.36
N ARG A 210 9.33 -4.85 -21.68
CA ARG A 210 9.83 -3.72 -22.51
C ARG A 210 10.99 -3.01 -21.85
N PHE A 211 10.90 -2.77 -20.55
CA PHE A 211 11.99 -2.17 -19.78
C PHE A 211 13.26 -3.02 -19.85
N TYR A 212 13.18 -4.34 -19.61
CA TYR A 212 14.34 -5.22 -19.70
C TYR A 212 14.89 -5.37 -21.12
N ALA A 213 14.02 -5.43 -22.14
CA ALA A 213 14.44 -5.43 -23.53
C ALA A 213 15.20 -4.14 -23.90
N TYR A 214 14.74 -2.98 -23.40
CA TYR A 214 15.39 -1.70 -23.58
C TYR A 214 16.75 -1.64 -22.86
N VAL A 215 16.79 -1.95 -21.56
CA VAL A 215 18.03 -1.95 -20.76
C VAL A 215 19.06 -2.95 -21.29
N GLY A 216 18.59 -4.12 -21.74
CA GLY A 216 19.42 -5.17 -22.31
C GLY A 216 19.78 -4.98 -23.79
N ASN A 217 19.30 -3.92 -24.45
CA ASN A 217 19.45 -3.69 -25.88
C ASN A 217 19.05 -4.90 -26.75
N TRP A 218 17.92 -5.53 -26.43
CA TRP A 218 17.44 -6.71 -27.16
C TRP A 218 16.84 -6.32 -28.51
N THR A 219 17.65 -6.42 -29.56
CA THR A 219 17.22 -6.23 -30.96
C THR A 219 16.56 -7.46 -31.58
N TRP A 220 16.54 -8.57 -30.84
CA TRP A 220 16.07 -9.88 -31.29
C TRP A 220 14.65 -10.22 -30.80
N VAL A 221 14.03 -9.35 -30.00
CA VAL A 221 12.68 -9.53 -29.47
C VAL A 221 11.72 -8.52 -30.10
N GLU A 222 10.54 -9.02 -30.50
CA GLU A 222 9.38 -8.19 -30.81
C GLU A 222 8.29 -8.47 -29.76
N LEU A 223 7.98 -7.47 -28.92
CA LEU A 223 6.98 -7.60 -27.86
C LEU A 223 5.58 -7.24 -28.38
N SER A 224 4.73 -8.26 -28.55
CA SER A 224 3.35 -8.06 -28.98
C SER A 224 2.51 -7.39 -27.89
N THR A 225 1.67 -6.42 -28.27
CA THR A 225 0.60 -5.85 -27.42
C THR A 225 -0.68 -6.68 -27.42
N GLU A 226 -0.78 -7.63 -28.35
CA GLU A 226 -1.97 -8.45 -28.51
C GLU A 226 -1.89 -9.70 -27.63
N PRO A 227 -3.04 -10.19 -27.12
CA PRO A 227 -3.11 -11.47 -26.43
C PRO A 227 -2.61 -12.61 -27.34
N PRO A 228 -2.30 -13.79 -26.77
CA PRO A 228 -1.67 -14.83 -27.54
C PRO A 228 -2.46 -15.23 -28.79
N ALA A 229 -1.95 -14.88 -29.97
CA ALA A 229 -2.54 -15.19 -31.26
C ALA A 229 -1.65 -16.16 -32.06
N PRO A 230 -2.18 -16.85 -33.10
CA PRO A 230 -1.38 -17.68 -33.99
C PRO A 230 -0.21 -16.88 -34.58
N GLY A 231 1.03 -17.37 -34.43
CA GLY A 231 2.25 -16.69 -34.89
C GLY A 231 3.14 -16.11 -33.80
N ILE A 232 2.80 -16.28 -32.52
CA ILE A 232 3.68 -15.96 -31.39
C ILE A 232 4.64 -17.12 -31.11
N THR A 233 5.93 -16.81 -31.03
CA THR A 233 6.99 -17.82 -30.83
C THR A 233 7.09 -18.25 -29.37
N ARG A 234 6.89 -17.33 -28.42
CA ARG A 234 6.86 -17.61 -26.98
C ARG A 234 5.79 -16.78 -26.27
N SER A 235 5.08 -17.40 -25.34
CA SER A 235 4.02 -16.75 -24.54
C SER A 235 4.38 -16.78 -23.06
N CYS A 236 4.39 -15.60 -22.42
CA CYS A 236 4.53 -15.44 -20.97
C CYS A 236 3.14 -15.20 -20.38
N LEU A 237 2.51 -16.28 -19.89
CA LEU A 237 1.17 -16.22 -19.31
C LEU A 237 1.22 -16.35 -17.78
N GLN A 238 0.35 -15.59 -17.13
CA GLN A 238 0.05 -15.78 -15.71
C GLN A 238 -0.57 -17.17 -15.50
N SER A 239 -0.26 -17.83 -14.37
CA SER A 239 -0.77 -19.17 -14.04
C SER A 239 -2.30 -19.25 -14.09
N GLU A 240 -3.01 -18.20 -13.67
CA GLU A 240 -4.47 -18.10 -13.69
C GLU A 240 -5.04 -18.06 -15.11
N ILE A 241 -4.37 -17.37 -16.04
CA ILE A 241 -4.79 -17.31 -17.45
C ILE A 241 -4.50 -18.66 -18.12
N ARG A 242 -3.41 -19.32 -17.74
CA ARG A 242 -3.03 -20.64 -18.27
C ARG A 242 -4.09 -21.71 -18.02
N SER A 243 -4.82 -21.66 -16.90
CA SER A 243 -5.91 -22.59 -16.60
C SER A 243 -7.20 -22.33 -17.39
N SER A 244 -7.34 -21.18 -18.04
CA SER A 244 -8.53 -20.85 -18.84
C SER A 244 -8.38 -21.18 -20.34
N ILE A 245 -7.15 -21.46 -20.78
CA ILE A 245 -6.80 -21.71 -22.20
C ILE A 245 -6.64 -23.21 -22.48
N ASN A 246 -6.44 -24.03 -21.44
CA ASN A 246 -6.36 -25.50 -21.53
C ASN A 246 -7.71 -26.12 -21.17
#